data_AF-A0A3N5VVR6-F1
#
_entry.id   AF-A0A3N5VVR6-F1
#
_cell.length_a   1.000
_cell.length_b   1.000
_cell.length_c   1.000
_cell.angle_alpha   90.00
_cell.angle_beta   90.00
_cell.angle_gamma   90.00
#
_symmetry.space_group_name_H-M   'P 1'
#
loop_
_entity.id
_entity.type
_entity.pdbx_description
1 polymer ?
#
loop_
_entity_poly.entity_id
_entity_poly.type
_entity_poly.pdbx_seq_one_letter_code
_entity_poly.pdbx_strand_id
1 'polypeptide(L)'
;MDNITKLSRSLQLAAYGALTGLSLGALAYLLTVRTLGAALLALLPWGIGYALLLEWSEREWNFVSDFTWLTVIIGDSLVLVALGIARPEWALWFAAGFAVAGTPVVLRSLLNDSANRRELRRELEGRGRSDDNPS
;
A
#
# COMPACT_ATOMS: atom_id res chain seq x y z
N MET A 1 -48.28 -24.04 36.37
CA MET A 1 -46.85 -23.84 36.69
C MET A 1 -45.94 -23.87 35.45
N ASP A 2 -46.39 -24.37 34.28
CA ASP A 2 -45.52 -24.56 33.09
C ASP A 2 -45.12 -23.30 32.32
N ASN A 3 -45.89 -22.22 32.39
CA ASN A 3 -45.56 -21.01 31.63
C ASN A 3 -44.36 -20.25 32.22
N ILE A 4 -44.15 -20.31 33.53
CA ILE A 4 -43.04 -19.61 34.20
C ILE A 4 -41.71 -20.32 33.89
N THR A 5 -41.71 -21.65 33.83
CA THR A 5 -40.53 -22.45 33.48
C THR A 5 -40.16 -22.40 32.00
N LYS A 6 -41.14 -22.25 31.10
CA LYS A 6 -40.88 -22.00 29.67
C LYS A 6 -40.26 -20.61 29.45
N LEU A 7 -40.82 -19.59 30.10
CA LEU A 7 -40.35 -18.21 29.97
C LEU A 7 -38.90 -18.06 30.49
N SER A 8 -38.56 -18.71 31.61
CA SER A 8 -37.20 -18.66 32.15
C SER A 8 -36.17 -19.33 31.23
N ARG A 9 -36.52 -20.46 30.61
CA ARG A 9 -35.64 -21.15 29.65
C ARG A 9 -35.41 -20.34 28.38
N SER A 10 -36.44 -19.69 27.82
CA SER A 10 -36.26 -18.83 26.64
C SER A 10 -35.38 -17.62 26.94
N LEU A 11 -35.52 -17.03 28.13
CA LEU A 11 -34.73 -15.86 28.55
C LEU A 11 -33.26 -16.25 28.80
N GLN A 12 -33.02 -17.43 29.37
CA GLN A 12 -31.67 -17.99 29.50
C GLN A 12 -31.02 -18.27 28.14
N LEU A 13 -31.74 -18.90 27.20
CA LEU A 13 -31.22 -19.17 25.86
C LEU A 13 -30.88 -17.89 25.09
N ALA A 14 -31.72 -16.85 25.18
CA ALA A 14 -31.45 -15.55 24.58
C ALA A 14 -30.24 -14.85 25.22
N ALA A 15 -30.12 -14.90 26.55
CA ALA A 15 -28.98 -14.34 27.27
C ALA A 15 -27.67 -15.07 26.93
N TYR A 16 -27.69 -16.41 26.84
CA TYR A 16 -26.54 -17.20 26.42
C TYR A 16 -26.14 -16.89 24.97
N GLY A 17 -27.10 -16.84 24.04
CA GLY A 17 -26.84 -16.48 22.65
C GLY A 17 -26.20 -15.10 22.50
N ALA A 18 -26.72 -14.10 23.22
CA ALA A 18 -26.17 -12.75 23.24
C ALA A 18 -24.75 -12.71 23.82
N LEU A 19 -24.50 -13.40 24.95
CA LEU A 19 -23.18 -13.47 25.58
C LEU A 19 -22.15 -14.17 24.67
N THR A 20 -22.54 -15.26 23.99
CA THR A 20 -21.66 -15.95 23.05
C THR A 20 -21.40 -15.15 21.79
N GLY A 21 -22.38 -14.41 21.26
CA GLY A 21 -22.19 -13.55 20.10
C GLY A 21 -21.24 -12.39 20.41
N LEU A 22 -21.37 -11.80 21.61
CA LEU A 22 -20.55 -10.67 22.04
C LEU A 22 -19.10 -11.09 22.33
N SER A 23 -18.88 -12.28 22.89
CA SER A 23 -17.54 -12.83 23.12
C SER A 23 -16.83 -13.25 21.83
N LEU A 24 -17.54 -13.86 20.87
CA LEU A 24 -16.99 -14.19 19.55
C LEU A 24 -16.62 -12.95 18.76
N GLY A 25 -17.47 -11.91 18.78
CA GLY A 25 -17.20 -10.62 18.13
C GLY A 25 -15.98 -9.91 18.73
N ALA A 26 -15.87 -9.89 20.07
CA ALA A 26 -14.72 -9.31 20.75
C ALA A 26 -13.40 -10.05 20.44
N LEU A 27 -13.44 -11.38 20.36
CA LEU A 27 -12.27 -12.20 20.07
C LEU A 27 -11.79 -12.02 18.62
N ALA A 28 -12.72 -11.93 17.66
CA ALA A 28 -12.41 -11.61 16.27
C ALA A 28 -11.83 -10.19 16.12
N TYR A 29 -12.37 -9.21 16.85
CA TYR A 29 -11.85 -7.84 16.88
C TYR A 29 -10.42 -7.79 17.44
N LEU A 30 -10.16 -8.45 18.57
CA LEU A 30 -8.83 -8.49 19.19
C LEU A 30 -7.79 -9.17 18.28
N LEU A 31 -8.16 -10.28 17.63
CA LEU A 31 -7.28 -10.94 16.64
C LEU A 31 -6.95 -10.01 15.48
N THR A 32 -7.95 -9.27 14.99
CA THR A 32 -7.77 -8.29 13.91
C THR A 32 -6.78 -7.21 14.29
N VAL A 33 -6.99 -6.56 15.44
CA VAL A 33 -6.13 -5.47 15.92
C VAL A 33 -4.70 -5.97 16.11
N ARG A 34 -4.52 -7.20 16.62
CA ARG A 34 -3.20 -7.81 16.79
C ARG A 34 -2.50 -8.08 15.45
N THR A 35 -3.23 -8.59 14.45
CA THR A 35 -2.67 -8.82 13.10
C THR A 35 -2.31 -7.54 12.37
N LEU A 36 -3.15 -6.49 12.48
CA LEU A 36 -2.85 -5.16 11.93
C LEU A 36 -1.64 -4.54 12.63
N GLY A 37 -1.57 -4.61 13.95
CA GLY A 37 -0.42 -4.13 14.73
C GLY A 37 0.88 -4.83 14.34
N ALA A 38 0.85 -6.15 14.16
CA ALA A 38 2.01 -6.92 13.69
C ALA A 38 2.42 -6.55 12.26
N ALA A 39 1.45 -6.36 11.35
CA ALA A 39 1.72 -5.93 9.98
C ALA A 39 2.36 -4.54 9.93
N LEU A 40 1.86 -3.58 10.72
CA LEU A 40 2.43 -2.24 10.83
C LEU A 40 3.84 -2.26 11.43
N LEU A 41 4.06 -3.07 12.48
CA LEU A 41 5.39 -3.25 13.08
C LEU A 41 6.38 -3.93 12.12
N ALA A 42 5.93 -4.83 11.25
CA ALA A 42 6.76 -5.45 10.22
C ALA A 42 7.07 -4.48 9.05
N LEU A 43 6.16 -3.55 8.75
CA LEU A 43 6.37 -2.52 7.74
C LEU A 43 7.40 -1.46 8.18
N LEU A 44 7.57 -1.23 9.48
CA LEU A 44 8.55 -0.28 10.03
C LEU A 44 10.02 -0.58 9.64
N PRO A 45 10.58 -1.77 9.96
CA PRO A 45 11.95 -2.12 9.55
C PRO A 45 12.08 -2.24 8.04
N TRP A 46 11.01 -2.63 7.34
CA TRP A 46 10.99 -2.61 5.89
C TRP A 46 11.14 -1.19 5.33
N GLY A 47 10.36 -0.23 5.82
CA GLY A 47 10.46 1.18 5.40
C GLY A 47 11.82 1.80 5.68
N ILE A 48 12.43 1.48 6.83
CA ILE A 48 13.79 1.90 7.18
C ILE A 48 14.81 1.28 6.21
N GLY A 49 14.74 -0.04 5.99
CA GLY A 49 15.63 -0.72 5.06
C GLY A 49 15.47 -0.23 3.62
N TYR A 50 14.24 0.09 3.23
CA TYR A 50 13.91 0.65 1.93
C TYR A 50 14.50 2.05 1.72
N ALA A 51 14.39 2.93 2.73
CA ALA A 51 15.01 4.25 2.71
C ALA A 51 16.54 4.16 2.63
N LEU A 52 17.16 3.25 3.38
CA LEU A 52 18.60 3.00 3.33
C LEU A 52 19.05 2.45 1.97
N LEU A 53 18.27 1.56 1.37
CA LEU A 53 18.54 1.03 0.03
C LEU A 53 18.45 2.14 -1.03
N LEU A 54 17.47 3.03 -0.89
CA LEU A 54 17.31 4.21 -1.73
C LEU A 54 18.51 5.14 -1.64
N GLU A 55 18.89 5.53 -0.42
CA GLU A 55 20.05 6.40 -0.17
C GLU A 55 21.36 5.78 -0.69
N TRP A 56 21.53 4.46 -0.53
CA TRP A 56 22.66 3.74 -1.09
C TRP A 56 22.65 3.74 -2.63
N SER A 57 21.49 3.51 -3.25
CA SER A 57 21.34 3.54 -4.72
C SER A 57 21.53 4.93 -5.32
N GLU A 58 21.18 5.99 -4.58
CA GLU A 58 21.41 7.38 -4.98
C GLU A 58 22.90 7.66 -5.03
N ARG A 59 23.62 7.26 -3.97
CA ARG A 59 25.03 7.53 -3.80
C ARG A 59 25.89 6.86 -4.85
N GLU A 60 25.55 5.63 -5.20
CA GLU A 60 26.34 4.86 -6.14
C GLU A 60 25.94 5.17 -7.59
N TRP A 61 24.63 5.21 -7.91
CA TRP A 61 24.12 5.13 -9.29
C TRP A 61 23.26 6.33 -9.71
N ASN A 62 23.08 7.33 -8.84
CA ASN A 62 22.21 8.49 -9.08
C ASN A 62 20.76 8.09 -9.46
N PHE A 63 20.33 6.92 -8.98
CA PHE A 63 19.14 6.19 -9.46
C PHE A 63 17.81 6.82 -8.97
N VAL A 64 17.86 7.61 -7.90
CA VAL A 64 16.67 8.09 -7.17
C VAL A 64 15.89 9.17 -7.92
N SER A 65 16.56 9.96 -8.78
CA SER A 65 15.91 11.02 -9.57
C SER A 65 15.04 10.46 -10.69
N ASP A 66 15.42 9.35 -11.32
CA ASP A 66 14.73 8.83 -12.50
C ASP A 66 13.71 7.72 -12.17
N PHE A 67 13.83 7.07 -11.00
CA PHE A 67 13.03 5.89 -10.63
C PHE A 67 12.17 6.06 -9.38
N THR A 68 11.86 7.29 -8.98
CA THR A 68 10.97 7.58 -7.84
C THR A 68 9.56 6.97 -7.99
N TRP A 69 9.10 6.76 -9.24
CA TRP A 69 7.85 6.07 -9.51
C TRP A 69 7.93 4.56 -9.22
N LEU A 70 9.09 3.94 -9.51
CA LEU A 70 9.34 2.52 -9.27
C LEU A 70 9.33 2.24 -7.77
N THR A 71 9.83 3.20 -6.99
CA THR A 71 10.02 3.02 -5.56
C THR A 71 8.70 3.04 -4.80
N VAL A 72 7.82 3.97 -5.21
CA VAL A 72 6.42 4.01 -4.78
C VAL A 72 5.70 2.71 -5.16
N ILE A 73 5.82 2.24 -6.41
CA ILE A 73 5.16 1.00 -6.85
C ILE A 73 5.61 -0.21 -6.03
N ILE A 74 6.91 -0.37 -5.77
CA ILE A 74 7.44 -1.49 -4.98
C ILE A 74 6.95 -1.41 -3.54
N GLY A 75 7.02 -0.22 -2.92
CA GLY A 75 6.53 0.02 -1.56
C GLY A 75 5.04 -0.30 -1.41
N ASP A 76 4.21 0.25 -2.30
CA ASP A 76 2.76 0.04 -2.26
C ASP A 76 2.37 -1.40 -2.59
N SER A 77 3.08 -2.07 -3.51
CA SER A 77 2.84 -3.50 -3.80
C SER A 77 3.03 -4.37 -2.56
N LEU A 78 4.06 -4.09 -1.75
CA LEU A 78 4.31 -4.81 -0.50
C LEU A 78 3.27 -4.52 0.57
N VAL A 79 2.84 -3.26 0.71
CA VAL A 79 1.75 -2.90 1.62
C VAL A 79 0.45 -3.58 1.22
N LEU A 80 0.13 -3.62 -0.08
CA LEU A 80 -1.05 -4.31 -0.60
C LEU A 80 -0.99 -5.82 -0.42
N VAL A 81 0.19 -6.44 -0.62
CA VAL A 81 0.37 -7.87 -0.35
C VAL A 81 0.21 -8.16 1.14
N ALA A 82 0.79 -7.35 2.02
CA ALA A 82 0.64 -7.51 3.46
C ALA A 82 -0.83 -7.35 3.91
N LEU A 83 -1.54 -6.34 3.38
CA LEU A 83 -2.97 -6.15 3.62
C LEU A 83 -3.81 -7.29 3.05
N GLY A 84 -3.46 -7.80 1.87
CA GLY A 84 -4.13 -8.94 1.23
C GLY A 84 -3.96 -10.24 2.02
N ILE A 85 -2.78 -10.49 2.60
CA ILE A 85 -2.55 -11.63 3.50
C ILE A 85 -3.32 -11.46 4.81
N ALA A 86 -3.36 -10.24 5.37
CA ALA A 86 -4.06 -9.97 6.62
C ALA A 86 -5.59 -10.00 6.48
N ARG A 87 -6.13 -9.55 5.35
CA ARG A 87 -7.55 -9.39 5.06
C ARG A 87 -7.86 -9.66 3.57
N PRO A 88 -7.91 -10.94 3.15
CA PRO A 88 -8.12 -11.31 1.74
C PRO A 88 -9.46 -10.83 1.18
N GLU A 89 -10.48 -10.75 2.02
CA GLU A 89 -11.82 -10.23 1.73
C GLU A 89 -11.84 -8.75 1.29
N TRP A 90 -10.84 -7.95 1.69
CA TRP A 90 -10.72 -6.53 1.31
C TRP A 90 -9.62 -6.27 0.27
N ALA A 91 -8.90 -7.31 -0.16
CA ALA A 91 -7.75 -7.16 -1.06
C ALA A 91 -8.13 -6.43 -2.37
N LEU A 92 -9.30 -6.74 -2.94
CA LEU A 92 -9.80 -6.10 -4.15
C LEU A 92 -10.06 -4.59 -3.96
N TRP A 93 -10.60 -4.21 -2.80
CA TRP A 93 -10.87 -2.81 -2.45
C TRP A 93 -9.58 -2.03 -2.22
N PHE A 94 -8.58 -2.63 -1.58
CA PHE A 94 -7.27 -2.00 -1.42
C PHE A 94 -6.57 -1.80 -2.76
N ALA A 95 -6.60 -2.80 -3.65
CA ALA A 95 -6.04 -2.68 -4.99
C ALA A 95 -6.74 -1.59 -5.81
N ALA A 96 -8.07 -1.51 -5.74
CA ALA A 96 -8.84 -0.46 -6.41
C ALA A 96 -8.53 0.94 -5.84
N GLY A 97 -8.45 1.08 -4.52
CA GLY A 97 -8.09 2.34 -3.86
C GLY A 97 -6.68 2.80 -4.24
N PHE A 98 -5.73 1.87 -4.29
CA PHE A 98 -4.38 2.15 -4.76
C PHE A 98 -4.36 2.55 -6.23
N ALA A 99 -5.08 1.86 -7.10
CA ALA A 99 -5.17 2.25 -8.51
C ALA A 99 -5.71 3.68 -8.65
N VAL A 100 -6.73 4.08 -7.89
CA VAL A 100 -7.29 5.43 -7.99
C VAL A 100 -6.33 6.50 -7.41
N ALA A 101 -5.70 6.23 -6.28
CA ALA A 101 -4.83 7.20 -5.59
C ALA A 101 -3.40 7.26 -6.17
N GLY A 102 -2.86 6.13 -6.63
CA GLY A 102 -1.50 5.99 -7.14
C GLY A 102 -1.35 6.34 -8.63
N THR A 103 -2.39 6.10 -9.44
CA THR A 103 -2.35 6.40 -10.89
C THR A 103 -1.98 7.87 -11.18
N PRO A 104 -2.53 8.89 -10.51
CA PRO A 104 -2.16 10.28 -10.76
C PRO A 104 -0.68 10.58 -10.48
N VAL A 105 -0.10 9.97 -9.44
CA VAL A 105 1.29 10.19 -9.03
C VAL A 105 2.25 9.53 -10.04
N VAL A 106 1.98 8.28 -10.40
CA VAL A 106 2.77 7.54 -11.40
C VAL A 106 2.65 8.21 -12.77
N LEU A 107 1.44 8.62 -13.17
CA LEU A 107 1.21 9.30 -14.44
C LEU A 107 1.93 10.65 -14.51
N ARG A 108 1.91 11.43 -13.43
CA ARG A 108 2.65 12.70 -13.35
C ARG A 108 4.16 12.49 -13.46
N SER A 109 4.69 11.45 -12.82
CA SER A 109 6.13 11.11 -12.92
C SER A 109 6.52 10.69 -14.34
N LEU A 110 5.73 9.81 -14.99
CA LEU A 110 5.95 9.41 -16.38
C LEU A 110 5.86 10.59 -17.36
N LEU A 111 4.90 11.49 -17.15
CA LEU A 111 4.76 12.69 -17.98
C LEU A 111 5.99 13.60 -17.86
N ASN A 112 6.49 13.83 -16.64
CA ASN A 112 7.70 14.63 -16.42
C ASN A 112 8.94 13.99 -17.06
N ASP A 113 9.15 12.68 -16.92
CA ASP A 113 10.28 11.98 -17.56
C ASP A 113 10.19 12.09 -19.09
N SER A 114 8.98 11.90 -19.65
CA SER A 114 8.75 12.01 -21.09
C SER A 114 8.99 13.42 -21.63
N ALA A 115 8.72 14.46 -20.83
CA ALA A 115 9.00 15.85 -21.18
C ALA A 115 10.50 16.13 -21.14
N ASN A 116 11.18 15.68 -20.09
CA ASN A 116 12.61 15.88 -19.88
C ASN A 116 13.46 15.21 -20.98
N ARG A 117 13.08 14.00 -21.40
CA ARG A 117 13.71 13.30 -22.53
C ARG A 117 13.55 14.03 -23.87
N ARG A 118 12.45 14.75 -24.07
CA ARG A 118 12.21 15.54 -25.30
C ARG A 118 13.08 16.79 -25.34
N GLU A 119 13.30 17.44 -24.19
CA GLU A 119 14.21 18.58 -24.08
C GLU A 119 15.66 18.17 -24.33
N LEU A 120 16.16 17.11 -23.67
CA LEU A 120 17.49 16.57 -23.89
C LEU A 120 17.75 16.22 -25.37
N ARG A 121 16.76 15.62 -26.04
CA ARG A 121 16.89 15.27 -27.47
C ARG A 121 16.99 16.51 -28.36
N ARG A 122 16.25 17.57 -28.05
CA ARG A 122 16.32 18.85 -28.79
C ARG A 122 17.66 19.54 -28.58
N GLU A 123 18.23 19.51 -27.37
CA GLU A 123 19.55 20.07 -27.11
C GLU A 123 20.66 19.33 -27.86
N LEU A 124 20.60 18.00 -27.90
CA LEU A 124 21.57 17.19 -28.64
C LEU A 124 21.48 17.41 -30.16
N GLU A 125 20.26 17.48 -30.72
CA GLU A 125 20.04 17.80 -32.13
C GLU A 125 20.47 19.24 -32.49
N GLY A 126 20.31 20.20 -31.56
CA GLY A 126 20.76 21.58 -31.72
C GLY A 126 22.29 21.72 -31.70
N ARG A 127 22.98 21.00 -30.81
CA ARG A 127 24.45 20.99 -30.73
C ARG A 127 25.10 20.30 -31.94
N GLY A 128 24.58 19.14 -32.37
CA GLY A 128 25.13 18.43 -33.54
C GLY A 128 25.11 19.27 -34.81
N ARG A 129 24.08 20.12 -34.99
CA ARG A 129 23.97 21.03 -36.14
C ARG A 129 24.94 22.22 -36.11
N SER A 130 25.52 22.51 -34.94
CA SER A 130 26.47 23.61 -34.75
C SER A 130 27.92 23.16 -35.03
N ASP A 131 28.24 21.89 -34.77
CA ASP A 131 29.57 21.32 -35.04
C ASP A 131 29.80 20.95 -36.52
N ASP A 132 28.72 20.66 -37.26
CA ASP A 132 28.79 20.34 -38.71
C ASP A 132 29.02 21.57 -39.62
N ASN A 133 29.07 22.78 -39.05
CA ASN A 133 29.33 24.02 -39.78
C ASN A 133 30.61 24.71 -39.26
N PRO A 134 31.81 24.19 -39.58
CA PRO A 134 33.06 24.86 -39.24
C PRO A 134 33.21 26.11 -40.13
N SER A 135 33.01 27.28 -39.52
CA SER A 135 33.34 28.59 -40.11
C SER A 135 34.83 28.76 -40.32
#